data_AF-A0A2D7JZ79-F1
#
_entry.id   AF-A0A2D7JZ79-F1
#
_cell.length_a   1.000
_cell.length_b   1.000
_cell.length_c   1.000
_cell.angle_alpha   90.00
_cell.angle_beta   90.00
_cell.angle_gamma   90.00
#
_symmetry.space_group_name_H-M   'P 1'
#
loop_
_entity.id
_entity.type
_entity.pdbx_description
1 polymer ?
#
loop_
_entity_poly.entity_id
_entity_poly.type
_entity_poly.pdbx_seq_one_letter_code
_entity_poly.pdbx_strand_id
1 'polypeptide(L)'
;MNGAKPSSPFAKAIYMKSDIRKVKGRAKMRAVQLRKNARSTRVYCEECYSIIGIDHPSYQNNVFMFFKNHCETNFKLPEKPEVAIYLDDLPSSEAHLIPTDIPLCHSFPRDREKFRSIEAVRNSFKEPEGPPVGYLFKDLISSLGKIEILQLEEGRRL
;
A
#
# COMPACT_ATOMS: atom_id res chain seq x y z
N MET A 1 8.58 15.74 13.53
CA MET A 1 8.79 14.34 13.10
C MET A 1 9.78 14.36 11.95
N ASN A 2 11.00 13.89 12.19
CA ASN A 2 12.03 13.81 11.15
C ASN A 2 11.83 12.50 10.38
N GLY A 3 10.87 12.50 9.45
CA GLY A 3 10.79 11.41 8.47
C GLY A 3 12.06 11.44 7.61
N ALA A 4 12.72 10.30 7.45
CA ALA A 4 13.88 10.19 6.58
C ALA A 4 13.56 10.77 5.20
N LYS A 5 14.45 11.61 4.66
CA LYS A 5 14.30 12.18 3.32
C LYS A 5 14.17 11.00 2.34
N PRO A 6 13.09 10.90 1.54
CA PRO A 6 12.93 9.78 0.62
C PRO A 6 14.15 9.67 -0.28
N SER A 7 14.76 8.49 -0.36
CA SER A 7 15.89 8.25 -1.27
C SER A 7 15.48 8.23 -2.75
N SER A 8 14.17 8.32 -3.01
CA SER A 8 13.52 8.28 -4.32
C SER A 8 12.23 9.11 -4.22
N PRO A 9 11.88 9.92 -5.23
CA PRO A 9 10.58 10.59 -5.27
C PRO A 9 9.42 9.60 -5.38
N PHE A 10 9.69 8.38 -5.85
CA PHE A 10 8.71 7.31 -5.91
C PHE A 10 8.73 6.44 -4.66
N ALA A 11 7.56 6.32 -4.04
CA ALA A 11 7.27 5.23 -3.12
C ALA A 11 7.05 3.94 -3.92
N LYS A 12 7.75 2.86 -3.58
CA LYS A 12 7.56 1.54 -4.20
C LYS A 12 6.52 0.76 -3.40
N ALA A 13 5.29 0.78 -3.86
CA ALA A 13 4.19 0.01 -3.30
C ALA A 13 4.28 -1.46 -3.69
N ILE A 14 4.13 -2.35 -2.71
CA ILE A 14 4.09 -3.80 -2.89
C ILE A 14 2.72 -4.29 -2.42
N TYR A 15 2.04 -5.06 -3.27
CA TYR A 15 0.74 -5.66 -2.97
C TYR A 15 0.93 -7.13 -2.60
N MET A 16 0.60 -7.47 -1.37
CA MET A 16 0.69 -8.83 -0.83
C MET A 16 -0.69 -9.44 -0.76
N LYS A 17 -0.81 -10.74 -1.03
CA LYS A 17 -2.06 -11.47 -0.77
C LYS A 17 -2.43 -11.34 0.70
N SER A 18 -3.70 -11.07 0.94
CA SER A 18 -4.27 -10.92 2.28
C SER A 18 -4.56 -12.30 2.87
N ASP A 19 -3.51 -13.12 3.04
CA ASP A 19 -3.56 -14.41 3.72
C ASP A 19 -2.43 -14.47 4.74
N ILE A 20 -2.75 -14.14 5.99
CA ILE A 20 -1.78 -13.98 7.06
C ILE A 20 -1.86 -15.18 7.99
N ARG A 21 -0.84 -16.03 7.92
CA ARG A 21 -0.75 -17.24 8.75
C ARG A 21 -0.51 -16.95 10.24
N LYS A 22 0.32 -15.94 10.56
CA LYS A 22 0.71 -15.62 11.94
C LYS A 22 1.14 -14.16 12.06
N VAL A 23 0.84 -13.55 13.21
CA VAL A 23 1.32 -12.22 13.60
C VAL A 23 2.05 -12.34 14.94
N LYS A 24 3.22 -11.73 15.02
CA LYS A 24 3.97 -11.52 16.26
C LYS A 24 3.98 -10.01 16.56
N GLY A 25 3.97 -9.64 17.84
CA GLY A 25 4.03 -8.22 18.25
C GLY A 25 2.71 -7.45 18.08
N ARG A 26 1.56 -8.14 18.02
CA ARG A 26 0.24 -7.51 17.85
C ARG A 26 -0.04 -6.38 18.85
N ALA A 27 0.40 -6.53 20.10
CA ALA A 27 0.24 -5.52 21.14
C ALA A 27 0.90 -4.17 20.82
N LYS A 28 1.92 -4.18 19.95
CA LYS A 28 2.68 -3.01 19.49
C LYS A 28 2.19 -2.48 18.13
N MET A 29 1.07 -3.00 17.63
CA MET A 29 0.47 -2.56 16.37
C MET A 29 -0.75 -1.69 16.65
N ARG A 30 -0.94 -0.67 15.80
CA ARG A 30 -2.14 0.18 15.82
C ARG A 30 -2.68 0.38 14.42
N ALA A 31 -4.00 0.48 14.34
CA ALA A 31 -4.72 0.80 13.11
C ALA A 31 -5.11 2.28 13.11
N VAL A 32 -4.73 2.99 12.05
CA VAL A 32 -5.00 4.42 11.88
C VAL A 32 -5.60 4.76 10.52
N GLN A 33 -6.40 5.81 10.51
CA GLN A 33 -6.78 6.57 9.34
C GLN A 33 -6.19 7.98 9.46
N LEU A 34 -5.68 8.52 8.35
CA LEU A 34 -5.03 9.84 8.39
C LEU A 34 -6.05 10.97 8.67
N ARG A 35 -7.29 10.80 8.23
CA ARG A 35 -8.36 11.80 8.37
C ARG A 35 -9.72 11.13 8.45
N LYS A 36 -10.72 11.88 8.91
CA LYS A 36 -12.12 11.42 8.93
C LYS A 36 -12.55 11.05 7.51
N ASN A 37 -13.26 9.93 7.36
CA ASN A 37 -13.74 9.39 6.09
C ASN A 37 -12.63 8.96 5.10
N ALA A 38 -11.38 8.83 5.55
CA ALA A 38 -10.34 8.24 4.72
C ALA A 38 -10.73 6.81 4.32
N ARG A 39 -10.43 6.43 3.07
CA ARG A 39 -10.70 5.07 2.58
C ARG A 39 -9.65 4.07 3.02
N SER A 40 -8.40 4.50 3.17
CA SER A 40 -7.30 3.61 3.56
C SER A 40 -7.11 3.56 5.06
N THR A 41 -7.02 2.34 5.60
CA THR A 41 -6.63 2.08 6.98
C THR A 41 -5.22 1.50 7.00
N ARG A 42 -4.34 2.06 7.83
CA ARG A 42 -2.93 1.67 7.93
C ARG A 42 -2.70 0.95 9.25
N VAL A 43 -1.93 -0.12 9.22
CA VAL A 43 -1.36 -0.73 10.42
C VAL A 43 0.10 -0.31 10.51
N TYR A 44 0.49 0.21 11.66
CA TYR A 44 1.87 0.61 11.93
C TYR A 44 2.36 0.03 13.26
N CYS A 45 3.68 -0.08 13.42
CA CYS A 45 4.33 -0.44 14.67
C CYS A 45 4.51 0.79 15.56
N GLU A 46 4.06 0.76 16.81
CA GLU A 46 4.20 1.89 17.74
C GLU A 46 5.65 2.16 18.17
N GLU A 47 6.54 1.17 18.07
CA GLU A 47 7.92 1.31 18.54
C GLU A 47 8.83 1.96 17.49
N CYS A 48 8.70 1.55 16.22
CA CYS A 48 9.54 2.05 15.13
C CYS A 48 8.79 2.91 14.10
N TYR A 49 7.48 3.06 14.24
CA TYR A 49 6.60 3.81 13.33
C TYR A 49 6.56 3.30 11.89
N SER A 50 7.14 2.12 11.63
CA SER A 50 7.06 1.43 10.35
C SER A 50 5.62 1.13 9.96
N ILE A 51 5.24 1.46 8.73
CA ILE A 51 3.98 1.01 8.14
C ILE A 51 4.11 -0.47 7.77
N ILE A 52 3.31 -1.31 8.42
CA ILE A 52 3.30 -2.77 8.21
C ILE A 52 2.41 -3.14 7.04
N GLY A 53 1.28 -2.44 6.90
CA GLY A 53 0.34 -2.70 5.82
C GLY A 53 -0.76 -1.65 5.73
N ILE A 54 -1.40 -1.59 4.58
CA ILE A 54 -2.44 -0.63 4.24
C ILE A 54 -3.56 -1.40 3.56
N ASP A 55 -4.75 -1.31 4.12
CA ASP A 55 -5.99 -1.79 3.51
C ASP A 55 -6.67 -0.65 2.74
N HIS A 56 -7.42 -1.00 1.70
CA HIS A 56 -8.27 -0.08 0.97
C HIS A 56 -9.47 -0.83 0.38
N PRO A 57 -10.70 -0.25 0.37
CA PRO A 57 -11.90 -0.90 -0.13
C PRO A 57 -11.77 -1.50 -1.54
N SER A 58 -11.00 -0.87 -2.44
CA SER A 58 -10.78 -1.38 -3.80
C SER A 58 -9.93 -2.66 -3.87
N TYR A 59 -9.32 -3.07 -2.76
CA TYR A 59 -8.56 -4.31 -2.64
C TYR A 59 -9.46 -5.51 -2.35
N GLN A 60 -10.71 -5.27 -1.95
CA GLN A 60 -11.73 -6.30 -1.71
C GLN A 60 -11.25 -7.40 -0.74
N ASN A 61 -10.38 -7.04 0.20
CA ASN A 61 -9.69 -7.97 1.11
C ASN A 61 -8.79 -9.02 0.44
N ASN A 62 -8.52 -8.92 -0.88
CA ASN A 62 -7.65 -9.87 -1.60
C ASN A 62 -6.17 -9.56 -1.38
N VAL A 63 -5.85 -8.29 -1.22
CA VAL A 63 -4.48 -7.81 -1.00
C VAL A 63 -4.45 -6.74 0.08
N PHE A 64 -3.27 -6.54 0.66
CA PHE A 64 -2.91 -5.32 1.37
C PHE A 64 -1.62 -4.77 0.77
N MET A 65 -1.42 -3.46 0.91
CA MET A 65 -0.25 -2.77 0.37
C MET A 65 0.74 -2.46 1.49
N PHE A 66 2.04 -2.53 1.23
CA PHE A 66 3.04 -1.86 2.07
C PHE A 66 4.10 -1.22 1.17
N PHE A 67 4.94 -0.35 1.75
CA PHE A 67 6.00 0.31 1.00
C PHE A 67 7.33 -0.40 1.21
N LYS A 68 8.07 -0.63 0.12
CA LYS A 68 9.44 -1.15 0.17
C LYS A 68 10.27 -0.27 1.11
N ASN A 69 11.09 -0.90 1.95
CA ASN A 69 11.98 -0.28 2.94
C ASN A 69 11.29 0.42 4.13
N HIS A 70 9.96 0.34 4.29
CA HIS A 70 9.32 0.84 5.51
C HIS A 70 9.46 -0.11 6.70
N CYS A 71 9.68 -1.41 6.45
CA CYS A 71 9.95 -2.43 7.45
C CYS A 71 10.95 -3.44 6.86
N GLU A 72 11.74 -4.08 7.72
CA GLU A 72 12.59 -5.20 7.30
C GLU A 72 11.73 -6.41 6.95
N THR A 73 12.04 -7.03 5.82
CA THR A 73 11.32 -8.21 5.34
C THR A 73 12.32 -9.31 4.98
N ASN A 74 11.90 -10.57 5.15
CA ASN A 74 12.71 -11.74 4.79
C ASN A 74 12.31 -12.36 3.45
N PHE A 75 11.35 -11.77 2.74
CA PHE A 75 10.93 -12.22 1.41
C PHE A 75 11.64 -11.43 0.32
N LYS A 76 11.86 -12.10 -0.81
CA LYS A 76 12.45 -11.49 -1.99
C LYS A 76 11.45 -10.52 -2.61
N LEU A 77 11.81 -9.25 -2.62
CA LEU A 77 11.03 -8.23 -3.30
C LEU A 77 11.36 -8.22 -4.79
N PRO A 78 10.38 -7.96 -5.67
CA PRO A 78 10.67 -7.71 -7.08
C PRO A 78 11.70 -6.57 -7.22
N GLU A 79 12.61 -6.73 -8.18
CA GLU A 79 13.63 -5.72 -8.50
C GLU A 79 13.01 -4.54 -9.26
N LYS A 80 12.09 -4.85 -10.18
CA LYS A 80 11.41 -3.91 -11.06
C LYS A 80 9.91 -3.84 -10.74
N PRO A 81 9.29 -2.63 -10.77
CA PRO A 81 7.84 -2.49 -10.64
C PRO A 81 7.12 -2.98 -11.91
N GLU A 82 5.86 -3.40 -11.74
CA GLU A 82 5.01 -3.85 -12.84
C GLU A 82 4.29 -2.70 -13.57
N VAL A 83 4.15 -1.56 -12.91
CA VAL A 83 3.40 -0.39 -13.41
C VAL A 83 3.74 0.85 -12.59
N ALA A 84 3.82 2.01 -13.25
CA ALA A 84 3.86 3.30 -12.58
C ALA A 84 2.45 3.92 -12.56
N ILE A 85 2.02 4.43 -11.41
CA ILE A 85 0.65 4.94 -11.19
C ILE A 85 0.70 6.38 -10.64
N TYR A 86 -0.41 7.12 -10.77
CA TYR A 86 -0.57 8.50 -10.27
C TYR A 86 0.43 9.51 -10.85
N LEU A 87 0.80 9.35 -12.12
CA LEU A 87 1.80 10.21 -12.76
C LEU A 87 1.32 11.65 -13.03
N ASP A 88 0.01 11.93 -12.94
CA ASP A 88 -0.50 13.32 -13.04
C ASP A 88 0.02 14.23 -11.91
N ASP A 89 0.42 13.66 -10.77
CA ASP A 89 0.97 14.41 -9.64
C ASP A 89 2.51 14.51 -9.69
N LEU A 90 3.16 13.94 -10.72
CA LEU A 90 4.62 14.00 -10.87
C LEU A 90 5.04 15.31 -11.58
N PRO A 91 5.97 16.10 -11.02
CA PRO A 91 6.51 17.27 -11.70
C PRO A 91 7.18 16.88 -13.04
N SER A 92 6.99 17.69 -14.08
CA SER A 92 7.57 17.41 -15.41
C SER A 92 9.10 17.27 -15.39
N SER A 93 9.77 17.98 -14.47
CA SER A 93 11.21 17.87 -14.22
C SER A 93 11.66 16.48 -13.76
N GLU A 94 10.77 15.68 -13.19
CA GLU A 94 11.05 14.35 -12.65
C GLU A 94 10.62 13.22 -13.60
N ALA A 95 10.01 13.53 -14.75
CA ALA A 95 9.52 12.52 -15.69
C ALA A 95 10.61 11.54 -16.19
N HIS A 96 11.86 12.00 -16.25
CA HIS A 96 13.03 11.20 -16.62
C HIS A 96 13.35 10.06 -15.63
N LEU A 97 12.76 10.08 -14.43
CA LEU A 97 12.98 9.06 -13.40
C LEU A 97 12.03 7.86 -13.57
N ILE A 98 11.03 7.95 -14.44
CA ILE A 98 10.09 6.86 -14.70
C ILE A 98 10.75 5.82 -15.62
N PRO A 99 10.73 4.52 -15.27
CA PRO A 99 11.19 3.47 -16.18
C PRO A 99 10.39 3.48 -17.50
N THR A 100 11.08 3.37 -18.63
CA THR A 100 10.47 3.40 -19.97
C THR A 100 9.90 2.06 -20.42
N ASP A 101 10.19 1.00 -19.67
CA ASP A 101 9.90 -0.39 -20.01
C ASP A 101 8.78 -0.98 -19.14
N ILE A 102 7.94 -0.12 -18.57
CA ILE A 102 6.74 -0.49 -17.79
C ILE A 102 5.51 0.29 -18.27
N PRO A 103 4.31 -0.27 -18.11
CA PRO A 103 3.06 0.47 -18.29
C PRO A 103 2.98 1.71 -17.39
N LEU A 104 2.46 2.79 -17.95
CA LEU A 104 2.24 4.06 -17.27
C LEU A 104 0.74 4.32 -17.07
N CYS A 105 0.31 4.61 -15.85
CA CYS A 105 -1.04 5.00 -15.50
C CYS A 105 -0.99 6.39 -14.84
N HIS A 106 -1.59 7.37 -15.48
CA HIS A 106 -1.57 8.76 -15.04
C HIS A 106 -2.58 9.02 -13.94
N SER A 107 -3.82 8.52 -14.09
CA SER A 107 -4.84 8.63 -13.06
C SER A 107 -5.88 7.52 -13.17
N PHE A 108 -6.37 7.00 -12.04
CA PHE A 108 -7.34 5.91 -12.07
C PHE A 108 -8.71 6.26 -12.68
N PRO A 109 -9.21 7.51 -12.68
CA PRO A 109 -10.40 7.82 -13.48
C PRO A 109 -10.24 7.50 -14.97
N ARG A 110 -9.02 7.64 -15.53
CA ARG A 110 -8.74 7.37 -16.95
C ARG A 110 -8.16 5.98 -17.18
N ASP A 111 -7.29 5.52 -16.30
CA ASP A 111 -6.42 4.37 -16.53
C ASP A 111 -6.83 3.12 -15.74
N ARG A 112 -8.02 3.08 -15.12
CA ARG A 112 -8.43 1.93 -14.30
C ARG A 112 -8.49 0.62 -15.09
N GLU A 113 -9.06 0.64 -16.29
CA GLU A 113 -9.16 -0.56 -17.14
C GLU A 113 -7.78 -1.01 -17.60
N LYS A 114 -6.95 -0.06 -18.06
CA LYS A 114 -5.54 -0.29 -18.39
C LYS A 114 -4.77 -0.90 -17.22
N PHE A 115 -4.90 -0.35 -16.02
CA PHE A 115 -4.25 -0.88 -14.82
C PHE A 115 -4.69 -2.32 -14.53
N ARG A 116 -5.99 -2.62 -14.66
CA ARG A 116 -6.55 -3.95 -14.40
C ARG A 116 -6.27 -4.97 -15.51
N SER A 117 -5.93 -4.54 -16.72
CA SER A 117 -5.57 -5.44 -17.82
C SER A 117 -4.11 -5.92 -17.76
N ILE A 118 -3.24 -5.25 -17.00
CA ILE A 118 -1.87 -5.70 -16.76
C ILE A 118 -1.89 -7.04 -16.03
N GLU A 119 -1.28 -8.07 -16.60
CA GLU A 119 -1.37 -9.45 -16.11
C GLU A 119 -0.95 -9.57 -14.63
N ALA A 120 0.21 -9.03 -14.27
CA ALA A 120 0.70 -9.07 -12.89
C ALA A 120 -0.26 -8.38 -11.91
N VAL A 121 -0.87 -7.26 -12.31
CA VAL A 121 -1.88 -6.55 -11.50
C VAL A 121 -3.14 -7.38 -11.39
N ARG A 122 -3.70 -7.88 -12.50
CA ARG A 122 -4.88 -8.73 -12.51
C ARG A 122 -4.70 -9.94 -11.58
N ASN A 123 -3.57 -10.63 -11.70
CA ASN A 123 -3.25 -11.82 -10.91
C ASN A 123 -3.02 -11.47 -9.42
N SER A 124 -2.46 -10.31 -9.12
CA SER A 124 -2.29 -9.85 -7.74
C SER A 124 -3.62 -9.55 -7.07
N PHE A 125 -4.56 -8.91 -7.77
CA PHE A 125 -5.83 -8.46 -7.20
C PHE A 125 -7.00 -9.46 -7.36
N LYS A 126 -6.83 -10.53 -8.14
CA LYS A 126 -7.87 -11.56 -8.29
C LYS A 126 -8.25 -12.16 -6.94
N GLU A 127 -9.52 -12.56 -6.85
CA GLU A 127 -10.04 -13.32 -5.72
C GLU A 127 -9.21 -14.59 -5.49
N PRO A 128 -8.93 -14.96 -4.23
CA PRO A 128 -8.27 -16.23 -3.91
C PRO A 128 -9.06 -17.42 -4.45
N GLU A 129 -8.35 -18.48 -4.85
CA GLU A 129 -8.97 -19.73 -5.35
C GLU A 129 -9.60 -20.58 -4.22
N GLY A 130 -9.33 -20.21 -2.96
CA GLY A 130 -9.88 -20.86 -1.78
C GLY A 130 -9.84 -19.93 -0.56
N PRO A 131 -10.42 -20.34 0.57
CA PRO A 131 -10.39 -19.56 1.79
C PRO A 131 -8.94 -19.31 2.27
N PRO A 132 -8.69 -18.21 2.99
CA PRO A 132 -7.37 -17.96 3.57
C PRO A 132 -6.98 -19.09 4.52
N VAL A 133 -5.71 -19.49 4.51
CA VAL A 133 -5.19 -20.49 5.46
C VAL A 133 -5.13 -19.93 6.88
N GLY A 134 -4.85 -18.63 6.99
CA GLY A 134 -4.87 -17.90 8.26
C GLY A 134 -6.07 -16.97 8.36
N TYR A 135 -5.77 -15.67 8.45
CA TYR A 135 -6.79 -14.62 8.51
C TYR A 135 -6.43 -13.48 7.55
N LEU A 136 -7.45 -12.71 7.17
CA LEU A 136 -7.30 -11.57 6.27
C LEU A 136 -6.59 -10.42 7.01
N PHE A 137 -5.96 -9.52 6.26
CA PHE A 137 -5.40 -8.30 6.83
C PHE A 137 -6.48 -7.42 7.52
N LYS A 138 -7.71 -7.47 7.01
CA LYS A 138 -8.86 -6.83 7.66
C LYS A 138 -9.21 -7.43 9.03
N ASP A 139 -9.01 -8.73 9.21
CA ASP A 139 -9.22 -9.39 10.51
C ASP A 139 -8.13 -8.96 11.50
N LEU A 140 -6.88 -8.79 11.03
CA LEU A 140 -5.83 -8.17 11.83
C LEU A 140 -6.25 -6.78 12.28
N ILE A 141 -6.67 -5.89 11.37
CA ILE A 141 -7.14 -4.54 11.71
C ILE A 141 -8.24 -4.59 12.77
N SER A 142 -9.26 -5.42 12.58
CA SER A 142 -10.39 -5.55 13.50
C SER A 142 -9.95 -5.97 14.91
N SER A 143 -8.89 -6.76 15.00
CA SER A 143 -8.35 -7.22 16.29
C SER A 143 -7.48 -6.21 17.03
N LEU A 144 -7.08 -5.09 16.39
CA LEU A 144 -6.25 -4.05 16.99
C LEU A 144 -7.06 -3.03 17.80
N GLY A 145 -8.37 -3.25 17.93
CA GLY A 145 -9.28 -2.36 18.65
C GLY A 145 -9.77 -1.19 17.78
N LYS A 146 -10.00 -0.04 18.42
CA LYS A 146 -10.55 1.14 17.73
C LYS A 146 -9.52 1.72 16.76
N ILE A 147 -9.95 1.96 15.53
CA ILE A 147 -9.15 2.70 14.54
C ILE A 147 -9.04 4.16 14.99
N GLU A 148 -7.80 4.64 15.14
CA GLU A 148 -7.51 6.02 15.48
C GLU A 148 -7.57 6.91 14.23
N ILE A 149 -8.08 8.14 14.38
CA ILE A 149 -8.17 9.13 13.30
C ILE A 149 -7.21 10.27 13.63
N LEU A 150 -6.15 10.43 12.82
CA LEU A 150 -5.07 11.39 13.09
C LEU A 150 -5.41 12.86 12.79
N GLN A 151 -6.55 13.11 12.13
CA GLN A 151 -7.03 14.46 11.75
C GLN A 151 -6.02 15.30 10.95
N LEU A 152 -5.23 14.66 10.09
CA LEU A 152 -4.33 15.36 9.19
C LEU A 152 -5.13 16.07 8.09
N GLU A 153 -4.77 17.31 7.80
CA GLU A 153 -5.31 18.03 6.65
C GLU A 153 -4.97 17.29 5.35
N GLU A 154 -5.89 17.32 4.41
CA GLU A 154 -5.60 16.85 3.06
C GLU A 154 -4.55 17.79 2.44
N GLY A 155 -3.47 17.21 1.92
CA GLY A 155 -2.33 17.99 1.43
C GLY A 155 -2.78 19.03 0.40
N ARG A 156 -2.54 20.31 0.68
CA ARG A 156 -2.56 21.35 -0.36
C ARG A 156 -1.35 21.11 -1.26
N ARG A 157 -1.55 21.17 -2.58
CA ARG A 157 -0.44 21.30 -3.53
C ARG A 157 0.32 22.58 -3.13
N LEU A 158 1.59 22.43 -2.74
CA LEU A 158 2.54 23.55 -2.71
C LEU A 158 2.99 23.84 -4.14
#